data_AF-A0A4P9XRK7-F1
#
_entry.id   AF-A0A4P9XRK7-F1
#
_cell.length_a   1.000
_cell.length_b   1.000
_cell.length_c   1.000
_cell.angle_alpha   90.00
_cell.angle_beta   90.00
_cell.angle_gamma   90.00
#
_symmetry.space_group_name_H-M   'P 1'
#
loop_
_entity.id
_entity.type
_entity.pdbx_description
1 polymer ?
#
loop_
_entity_poly.entity_id
_entity_poly.type
_entity_poly.pdbx_seq_one_letter_code
_entity_poly.pdbx_strand_id
1 'polypeptide(L)'
;MCIVSQWIQAPQQQPVWIIEQPCLGGADADDTLVTEYQLSEEYLIAVVHVYSVAMSVGPIDGTLYAWHLSALHLPPRLIMSKYTGTISLYKNWLVVQKDFANGNTPSITFVFDLAKHTSRPGILEIQANKRQIQSATEDSIRLLWGDEIRRKASNAMISWQLWDFAPDRAPPTQCSAICETEFYTDDNSLRSCRIDDSSFVVFSRTSWKDSADTTPPTIALMELTESNTGVTMKERWSIAQELKDIRPIVSQNMLLVELPHNGHRLLNLNDGTLIHGVPIVALNCWLRSDLYPLRRQWADIIKHIPPEQFKDQCKPFCDSVEASSKSPNATLRLANGIPIVVDFSP
;
A
#
# COMPACT_ATOMS: atom_id res chain seq x y z
N MET A 1 17.59 6.81 12.97
CA MET A 1 16.20 6.98 12.48
C MET A 1 15.54 8.09 13.28
N CYS A 2 14.91 9.08 12.63
CA CYS A 2 14.05 10.05 13.30
C CYS A 2 12.65 9.96 12.69
N ILE A 3 11.64 10.32 13.45
CA ILE A 3 10.26 10.46 13.00
C ILE A 3 9.88 11.91 13.23
N VAL A 4 9.70 12.65 12.16
CA VAL A 4 8.96 13.91 12.24
C VAL A 4 7.47 13.55 12.25
N SER A 5 6.63 14.22 13.02
CA SER A 5 5.17 14.06 13.04
C SER A 5 4.50 15.42 13.13
N GLN A 6 3.29 15.54 12.61
CA GLN A 6 2.45 16.72 12.76
C GLN A 6 1.23 16.31 13.57
N TRP A 7 0.90 17.05 14.62
CA TRP A 7 -0.22 16.75 15.52
C TRP A 7 -1.23 17.89 15.48
N ILE A 8 -2.52 17.54 15.39
CA ILE A 8 -3.63 18.47 15.50
C ILE A 8 -4.38 18.10 16.78
N GLN A 9 -4.14 18.82 17.88
CA GLN A 9 -4.72 18.46 19.19
C GLN A 9 -6.22 18.82 19.32
N ALA A 10 -6.70 19.74 18.49
CA ALA A 10 -8.11 20.08 18.35
C ALA A 10 -8.33 20.77 16.99
N PRO A 11 -9.54 20.69 16.40
CA PRO A 11 -9.82 21.25 15.07
C PRO A 11 -9.53 22.75 14.88
N GLN A 12 -9.43 23.52 15.98
CA GLN A 12 -9.17 24.96 15.97
C GLN A 12 -7.74 25.34 16.34
N GLN A 13 -6.90 24.38 16.75
CA GLN A 13 -5.52 24.65 17.14
C GLN A 13 -4.58 24.58 15.93
N GLN A 14 -3.49 25.35 15.99
CA GLN A 14 -2.45 25.26 14.99
C GLN A 14 -1.75 23.90 15.09
N PRO A 15 -1.48 23.22 13.96
CA PRO A 15 -0.74 21.97 13.97
C PRO A 15 0.65 22.14 14.61
N VAL A 16 1.04 21.19 15.46
CA VAL A 16 2.35 21.18 16.11
C VAL A 16 3.24 20.14 15.42
N TRP A 17 4.44 20.54 15.02
CA TRP A 17 5.44 19.62 14.48
C TRP A 17 6.32 19.10 15.61
N ILE A 18 6.46 17.78 15.69
CA ILE A 18 7.28 17.09 16.69
C ILE A 18 8.31 16.25 15.95
N ILE A 19 9.56 16.30 16.41
CA ILE A 19 10.61 15.40 15.92
C ILE A 19 10.96 14.47 17.07
N GLU A 20 10.71 13.19 16.89
CA GLU A 20 11.00 12.16 17.88
C GLU A 20 12.01 11.18 17.32
N GLN A 21 12.95 10.73 18.16
CA GLN A 21 13.85 9.65 17.82
C GLN A 21 13.25 8.35 18.42
N PRO A 22 12.71 7.43 17.59
CA PRO A 22 12.16 6.19 18.11
C PRO A 22 13.22 5.42 18.88
N CYS A 23 12.87 4.97 20.10
CA CYS A 23 13.77 4.18 20.92
C CYS A 23 13.93 2.81 20.28
N LEU A 24 15.16 2.36 19.99
CA LEU A 24 15.44 1.05 19.37
C LEU A 24 15.66 -0.07 20.41
N GLY A 25 15.41 0.19 21.70
CA GLY A 25 15.49 -0.84 22.75
C GLY A 25 16.88 -1.44 22.96
N GLY A 26 17.95 -0.71 22.63
CA GLY A 26 19.33 -1.16 22.80
C GLY A 26 19.97 -1.78 21.54
N ALA A 27 19.27 -1.82 20.40
CA ALA A 27 19.96 -2.02 19.13
C ALA A 27 20.82 -0.79 18.81
N ASP A 28 22.07 -1.04 18.41
CA ASP A 28 22.99 0.02 18.00
C ASP A 28 22.39 0.78 16.81
N ALA A 29 22.12 2.07 17.00
CA ALA A 29 21.44 2.88 15.99
C ALA A 29 22.39 3.25 14.83
N ASP A 30 23.70 3.23 15.07
CA ASP A 30 24.69 3.80 14.15
C ASP A 30 24.89 2.91 12.90
N ASP A 31 24.63 1.61 13.02
CA ASP A 31 24.76 0.62 11.94
C ASP A 31 23.42 0.02 11.50
N THR A 32 22.30 0.74 11.66
CA THR A 32 20.98 0.23 11.26
C THR A 32 20.45 0.87 9.98
N LEU A 33 19.93 0.03 9.07
CA LEU A 33 19.27 0.44 7.84
C LEU A 33 17.80 0.01 7.87
N VAL A 34 16.90 0.98 7.73
CA VAL A 34 15.47 0.70 7.47
C VAL A 34 15.30 0.48 5.97
N THR A 35 14.89 -0.72 5.56
CA THR A 35 14.72 -1.09 4.14
C THR A 35 13.26 -1.06 3.70
N GLU A 36 12.35 -1.36 4.62
CA GLU A 36 10.91 -1.40 4.37
C GLU A 36 10.18 -0.86 5.60
N TYR A 37 9.07 -0.17 5.38
CA TYR A 37 8.20 0.28 6.46
C TYR A 37 6.74 0.36 5.99
N GLN A 38 5.81 0.25 6.95
CA GLN A 38 4.39 0.46 6.75
C GLN A 38 3.81 1.30 7.89
N LEU A 39 2.79 2.11 7.59
CA LEU A 39 2.14 2.98 8.57
C LEU A 39 0.63 2.75 8.60
N SER A 40 0.05 2.69 9.78
CA SER A 40 -1.39 2.82 10.01
C SER A 40 -1.68 4.03 10.89
N GLU A 41 -2.94 4.24 11.29
CA GLU A 41 -3.33 5.34 12.17
C GLU A 41 -2.69 5.22 13.57
N GLU A 42 -2.33 4.01 14.00
CA GLU A 42 -1.82 3.76 15.34
C GLU A 42 -0.41 3.14 15.35
N TYR A 43 0.03 2.53 14.25
CA TYR A 43 1.25 1.73 14.23
C TYR A 43 2.21 2.14 13.13
N LEU A 44 3.50 2.16 13.47
CA LEU A 44 4.61 2.15 12.53
C LEU A 44 5.26 0.78 12.55
N ILE A 45 5.34 0.14 11.39
CA ILE A 45 6.06 -1.11 11.16
C ILE A 45 7.32 -0.79 10.37
N ALA A 46 8.48 -1.30 10.80
CA ALA A 46 9.71 -1.14 10.05
C ALA A 46 10.55 -2.41 10.06
N VAL A 47 11.19 -2.69 8.93
CA VAL A 47 12.19 -3.73 8.76
C VAL A 47 13.56 -3.09 8.90
N VAL A 48 14.29 -3.51 9.93
CA VAL A 48 15.60 -2.99 10.28
C VAL A 48 16.65 -4.06 10.01
N HIS A 49 17.66 -3.71 9.23
CA HIS A 49 18.86 -4.53 9.02
C HIS A 49 20.01 -3.95 9.82
N VAL A 50 20.82 -4.83 10.41
CA VAL A 50 22.11 -4.45 11.00
C VAL A 50 23.15 -4.57 9.91
N TYR A 51 23.82 -3.46 9.60
CA TYR A 51 24.89 -3.41 8.63
C TYR A 51 26.08 -4.19 9.19
N SER A 52 26.39 -5.34 8.59
CA SER A 52 27.62 -6.05 8.89
C SER A 52 28.65 -5.69 7.83
N VAL A 53 29.76 -5.08 8.26
CA VAL A 53 30.90 -4.73 7.38
C VAL A 53 31.53 -6.00 6.76
N ALA A 54 31.27 -7.18 7.33
CA ALA A 54 31.64 -8.44 6.71
C ALA A 54 30.74 -8.69 5.49
N MET A 55 31.31 -8.54 4.29
CA MET A 55 30.68 -8.80 2.99
C MET A 55 30.09 -10.22 2.88
N SER A 56 28.93 -10.44 3.47
CA SER A 56 28.13 -11.63 3.27
C SER A 56 27.35 -11.46 1.97
N VAL A 57 27.57 -12.38 1.02
CA VAL A 57 26.85 -12.45 -0.27
C VAL A 57 25.44 -13.05 -0.09
N GLY A 58 24.94 -13.15 1.14
CA GLY A 58 23.62 -13.70 1.46
C GLY A 58 22.50 -12.65 1.50
N PRO A 59 21.22 -13.08 1.38
CA PRO A 59 20.10 -12.21 1.70
C PRO A 59 20.25 -11.69 3.13
N ILE A 60 20.22 -10.36 3.29
CA ILE A 60 20.40 -9.73 4.58
C ILE A 60 19.13 -9.99 5.39
N ASP A 61 19.22 -10.82 6.41
CA ASP A 61 18.12 -11.09 7.34
C ASP A 61 17.70 -9.78 8.03
N GLY A 62 16.46 -9.35 7.81
CA GLY A 62 15.87 -8.19 8.48
C GLY A 62 15.28 -8.54 9.84
N THR A 63 15.07 -7.53 10.69
CA THR A 63 14.26 -7.63 11.90
C THR A 63 13.05 -6.73 11.79
N LEU A 64 11.86 -7.31 11.91
CA LEU A 64 10.59 -6.62 11.81
C LEU A 64 10.14 -6.14 13.19
N TYR A 65 9.98 -4.83 13.31
CA TYR A 65 9.57 -4.14 14.53
C TYR A 65 8.23 -3.42 14.34
N ALA A 66 7.50 -3.27 15.44
CA ALA A 66 6.28 -2.48 15.53
C ALA A 66 6.39 -1.44 16.65
N TRP A 67 6.11 -0.19 16.33
CA TRP A 67 5.90 0.87 17.30
C TRP A 67 4.44 1.30 17.29
N HIS A 68 3.93 1.66 18.47
CA HIS A 68 2.71 2.43 18.58
C HIS A 68 3.06 3.93 18.42
N LEU A 69 2.32 4.66 17.60
CA LEU A 69 2.66 6.06 17.26
C LEU A 69 2.58 7.01 18.46
N SER A 70 1.70 6.74 19.43
CA SER A 70 1.67 7.52 20.68
C SER A 70 2.77 7.13 21.69
N ALA A 71 3.60 6.14 21.38
CA ALA A 71 4.61 5.60 22.28
C ALA A 71 5.97 5.36 21.59
N LEU A 72 6.34 6.20 20.61
CA LEU A 72 7.62 6.11 19.89
C LEU A 72 8.85 6.23 20.81
N HIS A 73 8.69 6.89 21.95
CA HIS A 73 9.72 7.01 22.98
C HIS A 73 10.00 5.68 23.73
N LEU A 74 9.10 4.70 23.63
CA LEU A 74 9.30 3.36 24.18
C LEU A 74 9.96 2.43 23.16
N PRO A 75 10.68 1.37 23.60
CA PRO A 75 11.23 0.36 22.71
C PRO A 75 10.16 -0.25 21.80
N PRO A 76 10.48 -0.60 20.52
CA PRO A 76 9.54 -1.31 19.67
C PRO A 76 9.22 -2.68 20.25
N ARG A 77 8.10 -3.19 19.78
CA ARG A 77 7.84 -4.61 19.85
C ARG A 77 8.55 -5.35 18.71
N LEU A 78 9.34 -6.36 19.05
CA LEU A 78 9.85 -7.33 18.08
C LEU A 78 8.69 -8.19 17.57
N ILE A 79 8.43 -8.15 16.26
CA ILE A 79 7.44 -9.01 15.60
C ILE A 79 8.10 -10.27 15.06
N MET A 80 9.21 -10.12 14.34
CA MET A 80 9.90 -11.25 13.71
C MET A 80 11.38 -10.95 13.48
N SER A 81 12.26 -11.89 13.83
CA SER A 81 13.67 -11.88 13.44
C SER A 81 13.91 -12.69 12.16
N LYS A 82 14.97 -12.36 11.40
CA LYS A 82 15.32 -13.04 10.14
C LYS A 82 14.15 -13.03 9.16
N TYR A 83 13.61 -11.83 8.97
CA TYR A 83 12.53 -11.55 8.05
C TYR A 83 13.10 -11.27 6.67
N THR A 84 12.50 -11.94 5.69
CA THR A 84 12.65 -11.73 4.25
C THR A 84 11.26 -11.98 3.67
N GLY A 85 10.70 -11.03 2.94
CA GLY A 85 9.39 -11.20 2.29
C GLY A 85 8.61 -9.91 2.16
N THR A 86 7.30 -9.95 2.38
CA THR A 86 6.42 -8.77 2.25
C THR A 86 5.58 -8.54 3.51
N ILE A 87 5.31 -7.26 3.82
CA ILE A 87 4.37 -6.85 4.87
C ILE A 87 3.18 -6.07 4.32
N SER A 88 2.01 -6.32 4.91
CA SER A 88 0.79 -5.54 4.69
C SER A 88 0.19 -5.16 6.04
N LEU A 89 -0.03 -3.87 6.25
CA LEU A 89 -0.57 -3.31 7.48
C LEU A 89 -1.88 -2.59 7.16
N TYR A 90 -2.92 -2.86 7.94
CA TYR A 90 -4.19 -2.13 7.88
C TYR A 90 -4.84 -2.09 9.27
N LYS A 91 -5.12 -0.87 9.76
CA LYS A 91 -5.51 -0.63 11.16
C LYS A 91 -4.49 -1.27 12.13
N ASN A 92 -4.94 -2.10 13.05
CA ASN A 92 -4.14 -2.87 14.01
C ASN A 92 -3.70 -4.25 13.49
N TRP A 93 -4.00 -4.59 12.24
CA TRP A 93 -3.70 -5.91 11.68
C TRP A 93 -2.48 -5.88 10.78
N LEU A 94 -1.55 -6.79 11.05
CA LEU A 94 -0.32 -6.96 10.28
C LEU A 94 -0.29 -8.37 9.69
N VAL A 95 -0.13 -8.43 8.37
CA VAL A 95 0.12 -9.65 7.61
C VAL A 95 1.56 -9.65 7.16
N VAL A 96 2.29 -10.71 7.50
CA VAL A 96 3.70 -10.91 7.14
C VAL A 96 3.82 -12.16 6.29
N GLN A 97 4.26 -12.04 5.05
CA GLN A 97 4.67 -13.18 4.24
C GLN A 97 6.18 -13.36 4.41
N LYS A 98 6.58 -14.51 4.95
CA LYS A 98 7.98 -14.87 5.11
C LYS A 98 8.41 -15.81 4.00
N ASP A 99 9.39 -15.36 3.22
CA ASP A 99 10.09 -16.15 2.23
C ASP A 99 11.28 -16.87 2.87
N PHE A 100 11.59 -18.06 2.37
CA PHE A 100 12.73 -18.86 2.82
C PHE A 100 13.84 -18.81 1.78
N ALA A 101 15.10 -18.78 2.23
CA ALA A 101 16.26 -18.72 1.35
C ALA A 101 16.33 -19.89 0.35
N ASN A 102 15.79 -21.05 0.71
CA ASN A 102 15.60 -22.17 -0.19
C ASN A 102 14.29 -21.94 -0.95
N GLY A 103 14.35 -21.37 -2.16
CA GLY A 103 13.16 -21.04 -2.98
C GLY A 103 12.20 -22.21 -3.28
N ASN A 104 12.54 -23.43 -2.87
CA ASN A 104 11.67 -24.61 -2.90
C ASN A 104 10.68 -24.68 -1.74
N THR A 105 10.89 -23.92 -0.66
CA THR A 105 9.96 -23.90 0.48
C THR A 105 8.91 -22.81 0.23
N PRO A 106 7.61 -23.17 0.21
CA PRO A 106 6.54 -22.17 0.11
C PRO A 106 6.66 -21.12 1.21
N SER A 107 6.34 -19.87 0.87
CA SER A 107 6.30 -18.79 1.84
C SER A 107 5.20 -19.01 2.87
N ILE A 108 5.48 -18.69 4.13
CA ILE A 108 4.49 -18.80 5.22
C ILE A 108 3.90 -17.42 5.50
N THR A 109 2.58 -17.38 5.66
CA THR A 109 1.86 -16.18 6.10
C THR A 109 1.73 -16.17 7.62
N PHE A 110 1.95 -15.03 8.23
CA PHE A 110 1.65 -14.78 9.63
C PHE A 110 0.68 -13.63 9.73
N VAL A 111 -0.32 -13.77 10.59
CA VAL A 111 -1.28 -12.70 10.89
C VAL A 111 -1.13 -12.32 12.35
N PHE A 112 -0.97 -11.02 12.59
CA PHE A 112 -0.81 -10.43 13.92
C PHE A 112 -1.91 -9.42 14.16
N ASP A 113 -2.54 -9.52 15.32
CA ASP A 113 -3.32 -8.43 15.90
C ASP A 113 -2.38 -7.65 16.83
N LEU A 114 -1.97 -6.47 16.40
CA LEU A 114 -1.03 -5.62 17.12
C LEU A 114 -1.63 -5.08 18.42
N ALA A 115 -2.95 -4.85 18.44
CA ALA A 115 -3.68 -4.32 19.60
C ALA A 115 -3.83 -5.38 20.70
N LYS A 116 -4.21 -6.61 20.35
CA LYS A 116 -4.34 -7.73 21.31
C LYS A 116 -3.00 -8.34 21.71
N HIS A 117 -1.92 -7.89 21.08
CA HIS A 117 -0.58 -8.44 21.21
C HIS A 117 -0.48 -9.94 20.93
N THR A 118 -1.40 -10.52 20.17
CA THR A 118 -1.38 -11.95 19.84
C THR A 118 -0.87 -12.16 18.43
N SER A 119 0.10 -13.07 18.29
CA SER A 119 0.38 -13.70 17.01
C SER A 119 -0.48 -14.94 16.88
N ARG A 120 -1.10 -15.14 15.71
CA ARG A 120 -1.72 -16.43 15.39
C ARG A 120 -1.18 -16.89 14.06
N PRO A 121 -0.25 -17.86 14.04
CA PRO A 121 0.25 -18.41 12.80
C PRO A 121 -0.91 -19.14 12.11
N GLY A 122 -1.49 -18.52 11.10
CA GLY A 122 -2.33 -19.19 10.13
C GLY A 122 -1.44 -19.67 9.00
N ILE A 123 -1.21 -20.98 8.89
CA ILE A 123 -0.52 -21.49 7.71
C ILE A 123 -1.50 -21.42 6.54
N LEU A 124 -1.29 -20.42 5.70
CA LEU A 124 -1.94 -20.31 4.41
C LEU A 124 -0.97 -20.91 3.39
N GLU A 125 -1.11 -22.21 3.15
CA GLU A 125 -0.20 -23.03 2.31
C GLU A 125 -0.28 -22.69 0.81
N ILE A 126 -1.01 -21.65 0.44
CA ILE A 126 -1.18 -21.26 -0.96
C ILE A 126 -0.10 -20.24 -1.32
N GLN A 127 0.73 -20.61 -2.31
CA GLN A 127 1.69 -19.71 -2.96
C GLN A 127 0.94 -18.58 -3.67
N ALA A 128 0.57 -17.55 -2.92
CA ALA A 128 -0.01 -16.33 -3.47
C ALA A 128 1.11 -15.31 -3.64
N ASN A 129 1.26 -14.81 -4.87
CA ASN A 129 2.29 -13.83 -5.22
C ASN A 129 1.99 -12.44 -4.63
N LYS A 130 0.73 -12.18 -4.28
CA LYS A 130 0.26 -10.86 -3.81
C LYS A 130 -0.85 -11.05 -2.78
N ARG A 131 -0.68 -10.43 -1.61
CA ARG A 131 -1.67 -10.43 -0.53
C ARG A 131 -1.91 -9.01 -0.06
N GLN A 132 -3.16 -8.66 0.12
CA GLN A 132 -3.58 -7.36 0.62
C GLN A 132 -4.69 -7.54 1.66
N ILE A 133 -4.61 -6.80 2.76
CA ILE A 133 -5.75 -6.67 3.67
C ILE A 133 -6.81 -5.81 2.98
N GLN A 134 -7.97 -6.39 2.70
CA GLN A 134 -9.08 -5.72 2.02
C GLN A 134 -9.98 -5.00 3.02
N SER A 135 -10.29 -5.64 4.14
CA SER A 135 -11.03 -5.03 5.24
C SER A 135 -10.58 -5.61 6.57
N ALA A 136 -10.84 -4.87 7.65
CA ALA A 136 -10.49 -5.27 9.01
C ALA A 136 -11.55 -4.78 9.99
N THR A 137 -11.95 -5.69 10.86
CA THR A 137 -12.76 -5.45 12.06
C THR A 137 -11.88 -5.63 13.30
N GLU A 138 -12.44 -5.48 14.49
CA GLU A 138 -11.72 -5.73 15.75
C GLU A 138 -11.27 -7.19 15.91
N ASP A 139 -12.01 -8.13 15.33
CA ASP A 139 -11.84 -9.57 15.58
C ASP A 139 -11.47 -10.37 14.33
N SER A 140 -11.49 -9.76 13.15
CA SER A 140 -11.22 -10.46 11.89
C SER A 140 -10.71 -9.54 10.81
N ILE A 141 -10.04 -10.13 9.84
CA ILE A 141 -9.63 -9.47 8.60
C ILE A 141 -10.09 -10.25 7.39
N ARG A 142 -10.26 -9.53 6.29
CA ARG A 142 -10.41 -10.13 4.97
C ARG A 142 -9.16 -9.89 4.16
N LEU A 143 -8.63 -10.97 3.59
CA LEU A 143 -7.44 -10.93 2.76
C LEU A 143 -7.82 -11.18 1.30
N LEU A 144 -7.40 -10.28 0.43
CA LEU A 144 -7.49 -10.47 -1.01
C LEU A 144 -6.20 -11.13 -1.52
N TRP A 145 -6.35 -12.27 -2.19
CA TRP A 145 -5.25 -13.02 -2.80
C TRP A 145 -5.47 -13.16 -4.30
N GLY A 146 -4.41 -12.99 -5.08
CA GLY A 146 -4.36 -13.44 -6.48
C GLY A 146 -3.71 -14.82 -6.55
N ASP A 147 -4.41 -15.77 -7.15
CA ASP A 147 -3.95 -17.15 -7.39
C ASP A 147 -3.30 -17.30 -8.78
N GLU A 148 -2.70 -18.47 -9.02
CA GLU A 148 -1.89 -18.80 -10.20
C GLU A 148 -2.55 -18.39 -11.52
N ILE A 149 -1.76 -17.75 -12.38
CA ILE A 149 -2.18 -17.34 -13.70
C ILE A 149 -2.27 -18.56 -14.63
N ARG A 150 -3.49 -18.90 -15.03
CA ARG A 150 -3.71 -19.85 -16.14
C ARG A 150 -3.48 -19.12 -17.45
N ARG A 151 -2.28 -19.26 -18.02
CA ARG A 151 -1.91 -18.66 -19.31
C ARG A 151 -2.62 -19.37 -20.46
N LYS A 152 -3.35 -18.63 -21.29
CA LYS A 152 -3.86 -19.07 -22.59
C LYS A 152 -3.31 -18.15 -23.67
N ALA A 153 -2.29 -18.60 -24.40
CA ALA A 153 -1.66 -17.98 -25.57
C ALA A 153 -1.24 -16.49 -25.43
N SER A 154 -2.18 -15.56 -25.26
CA SER A 154 -1.98 -14.12 -25.11
C SER A 154 -2.63 -13.52 -23.85
N ASN A 155 -3.56 -14.24 -23.22
CA ASN A 155 -4.32 -13.74 -22.06
C ASN A 155 -4.08 -14.60 -20.83
N ALA A 156 -4.02 -13.93 -19.69
CA ALA A 156 -3.88 -14.51 -18.37
C ALA A 156 -5.25 -14.50 -17.70
N MET A 157 -5.80 -15.68 -17.39
CA MET A 157 -6.95 -15.78 -16.50
C MET A 157 -6.46 -15.82 -15.06
N ILE A 158 -6.91 -14.86 -14.27
CA ILE A 158 -6.46 -14.64 -12.89
C ILE A 158 -7.64 -14.91 -11.97
N SER A 159 -7.45 -15.84 -11.04
CA SER A 159 -8.42 -16.13 -9.99
C SER A 159 -8.09 -15.30 -8.76
N TRP A 160 -9.00 -14.40 -8.40
CA TRP A 160 -8.95 -13.65 -7.16
C TRP A 160 -9.77 -14.37 -6.11
N GLN A 161 -9.22 -14.53 -4.92
CA GLN A 161 -9.86 -15.17 -3.80
C GLN A 161 -9.91 -14.20 -2.62
N LEU A 162 -11.07 -14.11 -1.98
CA LEU A 162 -11.26 -13.36 -0.75
C LEU A 162 -11.35 -14.34 0.42
N TRP A 163 -10.42 -14.21 1.35
CA TRP A 163 -10.31 -15.08 2.51
C TRP A 163 -10.65 -14.34 3.79
N ASP A 164 -11.61 -14.88 4.54
CA ASP A 164 -11.90 -14.43 5.90
C ASP A 164 -10.93 -15.09 6.87
N PHE A 165 -10.29 -14.28 7.70
CA PHE A 165 -9.46 -14.73 8.82
C PHE A 165 -10.06 -14.24 10.13
N ALA A 166 -10.58 -15.16 10.92
CA ALA A 166 -11.14 -14.92 12.25
C ALA A 166 -10.46 -15.87 13.25
N PRO A 167 -9.48 -15.38 14.03
CA PRO A 167 -8.78 -16.11 15.08
C PRO A 167 -9.61 -17.07 15.91
N ASP A 168 -10.78 -16.62 16.35
CA ASP A 168 -11.61 -17.33 17.33
C ASP A 168 -12.66 -18.25 16.69
N ARG A 169 -12.58 -18.42 15.35
CA ARG A 169 -13.44 -19.33 14.58
C ARG A 169 -12.71 -20.63 14.21
N ALA A 170 -13.45 -21.73 14.07
CA ALA A 170 -12.95 -22.99 13.53
C ALA A 170 -13.70 -23.37 12.23
N PRO A 171 -13.01 -23.54 11.08
CA PRO A 171 -11.60 -23.19 10.85
C PRO A 171 -11.39 -21.66 10.94
N PRO A 172 -10.18 -21.21 11.32
CA PRO A 172 -9.88 -19.78 11.44
C PRO A 172 -9.82 -19.07 10.07
N THR A 173 -9.74 -19.85 8.99
CA THR A 173 -9.65 -19.38 7.61
C THR A 173 -10.78 -19.97 6.77
N GLN A 174 -11.45 -19.13 6.00
CA GLN A 174 -12.48 -19.56 5.06
C GLN A 174 -12.38 -18.73 3.77
N CYS A 175 -12.43 -19.39 2.61
CA CYS A 175 -12.58 -18.70 1.34
C CYS A 175 -14.05 -18.30 1.16
N SER A 176 -14.30 -17.00 1.04
CA SER A 176 -15.65 -16.41 1.06
C SER A 176 -16.13 -16.00 -0.32
N ALA A 177 -15.22 -15.66 -1.23
CA ALA A 177 -15.55 -15.37 -2.62
C ALA A 177 -14.38 -15.71 -3.55
N ILE A 178 -14.71 -16.11 -4.78
CA ILE A 178 -13.76 -16.31 -5.87
C ILE A 178 -14.27 -15.56 -7.09
N CYS A 179 -13.39 -14.88 -7.82
CA CYS A 179 -13.70 -14.23 -9.08
C CYS A 179 -12.57 -14.47 -10.09
N GLU A 180 -12.91 -14.88 -11.30
CA GLU A 180 -11.96 -15.00 -12.39
C GLU A 180 -12.04 -13.76 -13.28
N THR A 181 -10.89 -13.20 -13.62
CA THR A 181 -10.78 -11.99 -14.45
C THR A 181 -9.70 -12.21 -15.51
N GLU A 182 -9.91 -11.66 -16.69
CA GLU A 182 -8.98 -11.80 -17.81
C GLU A 182 -8.10 -10.56 -17.93
N PHE A 183 -6.78 -10.76 -17.89
CA PHE A 183 -5.79 -9.70 -18.02
C PHE A 183 -4.80 -10.00 -19.14
N TYR A 184 -4.36 -8.94 -19.81
CA TYR A 184 -3.20 -8.98 -20.70
C TYR A 184 -1.94 -8.69 -19.90
N THR A 185 -1.30 -9.73 -19.34
CA THR A 185 -0.22 -9.54 -18.36
C THR A 185 0.63 -10.79 -18.17
N ASP A 186 1.89 -10.58 -17.78
CA ASP A 186 2.70 -11.58 -17.10
C ASP A 186 2.46 -11.50 -15.57
N ASP A 187 2.68 -12.61 -14.87
CA ASP A 187 2.37 -12.71 -13.42
C ASP A 187 3.06 -11.66 -12.54
N ASN A 188 4.25 -11.24 -12.97
CA ASN A 188 5.07 -10.31 -12.22
C ASN A 188 4.53 -8.87 -12.24
N SER A 189 3.82 -8.46 -13.30
CA SER A 189 3.33 -7.09 -13.47
C SER A 189 1.96 -6.81 -12.86
N LEU A 190 1.19 -7.85 -12.56
CA LEU A 190 -0.09 -7.69 -11.88
C LEU A 190 0.08 -7.02 -10.50
N ARG A 191 -0.89 -6.21 -10.09
CA ARG A 191 -0.95 -5.56 -8.78
C ARG A 191 -2.42 -5.39 -8.37
N SER A 192 -2.65 -5.24 -7.07
CA SER A 192 -3.95 -4.84 -6.52
C SER A 192 -3.77 -3.60 -5.64
N CYS A 193 -4.82 -2.80 -5.52
CA CYS A 193 -4.87 -1.64 -4.66
C CYS A 193 -6.27 -1.51 -4.04
N ARG A 194 -6.36 -1.62 -2.71
CA ARG A 194 -7.58 -1.36 -1.95
C ARG A 194 -8.05 0.07 -2.15
N ILE A 195 -9.33 0.23 -2.45
CA ILE A 195 -10.02 1.53 -2.48
C ILE A 195 -10.64 1.78 -1.10
N ASP A 196 -11.50 0.86 -0.68
CA ASP A 196 -12.18 0.86 0.62
C ASP A 196 -12.39 -0.58 1.09
N ASP A 197 -13.22 -0.80 2.11
CA ASP A 197 -13.47 -2.16 2.64
C ASP A 197 -14.27 -3.06 1.68
N SER A 198 -14.96 -2.45 0.72
CA SER A 198 -15.87 -3.11 -0.24
C SER A 198 -15.37 -3.09 -1.69
N SER A 199 -14.26 -2.43 -1.99
CA SER A 199 -13.77 -2.34 -3.36
C SER A 199 -12.25 -2.24 -3.45
N PHE A 200 -11.72 -2.74 -4.57
CA PHE A 200 -10.30 -2.72 -4.89
C PHE A 200 -10.07 -2.69 -6.39
N VAL A 201 -8.96 -2.11 -6.81
CA VAL A 201 -8.53 -2.10 -8.21
C VAL A 201 -7.48 -3.17 -8.42
N VAL A 202 -7.62 -3.91 -9.51
CA VAL A 202 -6.61 -4.82 -10.04
C VAL A 202 -6.07 -4.22 -11.33
N PHE A 203 -4.76 -4.30 -11.52
CA PHE A 203 -4.13 -3.71 -12.70
C PHE A 203 -2.84 -4.42 -13.08
N SER A 204 -2.51 -4.39 -14.37
CA SER A 204 -1.22 -4.84 -14.90
C SER A 204 -0.32 -3.64 -15.15
N ARG A 205 0.91 -3.65 -14.60
CA ARG A 205 1.91 -2.62 -14.88
C ARG A 205 2.52 -2.84 -16.27
N THR A 206 2.61 -1.77 -17.07
CA THR A 206 3.29 -1.87 -18.36
C THR A 206 4.78 -2.14 -18.15
N SER A 207 5.23 -3.31 -18.60
CA SER A 207 6.64 -3.64 -18.76
C SER A 207 7.26 -2.68 -19.79
N TRP A 208 8.34 -1.98 -19.43
CA TRP A 208 9.08 -1.15 -20.40
C TRP A 208 9.69 -1.94 -21.55
N LYS A 209 9.79 -3.27 -21.44
CA LYS A 209 10.53 -4.12 -22.38
C LYS A 209 9.67 -4.66 -23.53
N ASP A 210 8.35 -4.64 -23.41
CA ASP A 210 7.45 -5.37 -24.33
C ASP A 210 6.55 -4.43 -25.14
N SER A 211 7.15 -3.43 -25.81
CA SER A 211 6.42 -2.41 -26.58
C SER A 211 5.82 -2.91 -27.90
N ALA A 212 5.83 -4.22 -28.17
CA ALA A 212 5.33 -4.80 -29.42
C ALA A 212 3.87 -5.26 -29.35
N ASP A 213 3.33 -5.47 -28.14
CA ASP A 213 1.95 -5.90 -27.97
C ASP A 213 1.00 -4.70 -27.97
N THR A 214 0.08 -4.71 -28.94
CA THR A 214 -0.85 -3.62 -29.21
C THR A 214 -2.08 -3.60 -28.29
N THR A 215 -2.21 -4.57 -27.38
CA THR A 215 -3.36 -4.66 -26.47
C THR A 215 -3.02 -3.94 -25.15
N PRO A 216 -3.68 -2.82 -24.81
CA PRO A 216 -3.32 -2.06 -23.61
C PRO A 216 -3.63 -2.87 -22.34
N PRO A 217 -2.82 -2.73 -21.28
CA PRO A 217 -3.04 -3.46 -20.04
C PRO A 217 -4.37 -3.06 -19.40
N THR A 218 -5.01 -4.02 -18.74
CA THR A 218 -6.33 -3.82 -18.13
C THR A 218 -6.18 -3.23 -16.73
N ILE A 219 -6.97 -2.20 -16.44
CA ILE A 219 -7.35 -1.77 -15.09
C ILE A 219 -8.77 -2.28 -14.88
N ALA A 220 -9.03 -3.00 -13.79
CA ALA A 220 -10.37 -3.43 -13.41
C ALA A 220 -10.67 -3.01 -11.97
N LEU A 221 -11.82 -2.39 -11.75
CA LEU A 221 -12.36 -2.18 -10.41
C LEU A 221 -13.26 -3.35 -10.04
N MET A 222 -12.94 -3.98 -8.91
CA MET A 222 -13.69 -5.07 -8.33
C MET A 222 -14.51 -4.55 -7.14
N GLU A 223 -15.74 -5.03 -7.03
CA GLU A 223 -16.67 -4.71 -5.95
C GLU A 223 -17.04 -5.98 -5.18
N LEU A 224 -17.09 -5.84 -3.86
CA LEU A 224 -17.51 -6.85 -2.91
C LEU A 224 -18.91 -6.52 -2.42
N THR A 225 -19.84 -7.45 -2.61
CA THR A 225 -21.20 -7.32 -2.09
C THR A 225 -21.45 -8.40 -1.07
N GLU A 226 -21.80 -8.00 0.15
CA GLU A 226 -22.23 -8.90 1.22
C GLU A 226 -23.73 -9.09 1.18
N SER A 227 -24.17 -10.33 1.33
CA SER A 227 -25.59 -10.72 1.31
C SER A 227 -25.84 -11.89 2.26
N ASN A 228 -27.11 -12.21 2.49
CA ASN A 228 -27.49 -13.40 3.27
C ASN A 228 -26.97 -14.71 2.64
N THR A 229 -26.67 -14.71 1.34
CA THR A 229 -26.12 -15.86 0.61
C THR A 229 -24.59 -15.95 0.66
N GLY A 230 -23.93 -14.96 1.29
CA GLY A 230 -22.47 -14.87 1.38
C GLY A 230 -21.91 -13.63 0.70
N VAL A 231 -20.58 -13.60 0.57
CA VAL A 231 -19.84 -12.52 -0.09
C VAL A 231 -19.72 -12.85 -1.58
N THR A 232 -20.00 -11.87 -2.43
CA THR A 232 -19.77 -11.99 -3.88
C THR A 232 -18.78 -10.95 -4.32
N MET A 233 -17.95 -11.30 -5.30
CA MET A 233 -16.94 -10.43 -5.88
C MET A 233 -17.20 -10.31 -7.38
N LYS A 234 -17.38 -9.09 -7.87
CA LYS A 234 -17.75 -8.82 -9.27
C LYS A 234 -16.92 -7.68 -9.82
N GLU A 235 -16.59 -7.77 -11.11
CA GLU A 235 -16.03 -6.64 -11.85
C GLU A 235 -17.13 -5.59 -12.03
N ARG A 236 -16.83 -4.35 -11.63
CA ARG A 236 -17.73 -3.20 -11.81
C ARG A 236 -17.48 -2.50 -13.13
N TRP A 237 -16.21 -2.26 -13.45
CA TRP A 237 -15.77 -1.77 -14.75
C TRP A 237 -14.33 -2.20 -15.01
N SER A 238 -13.97 -2.27 -16.28
CA SER A 238 -12.59 -2.41 -16.73
C SER A 238 -12.31 -1.49 -17.90
N ILE A 239 -11.04 -1.09 -18.02
CA ILE A 239 -10.54 -0.22 -19.09
C ILE A 239 -9.15 -0.72 -19.49
N ALA A 240 -8.91 -0.80 -20.79
CA ALA A 240 -7.57 -1.04 -21.33
C ALA A 240 -6.81 0.30 -21.42
N GLN A 241 -5.79 0.46 -20.59
CA GLN A 241 -4.96 1.67 -20.55
C GLN A 241 -3.55 1.37 -20.05
N GLU A 242 -2.54 1.84 -20.77
CA GLU A 242 -1.15 1.83 -20.29
C GLU A 242 -0.99 2.57 -18.95
N LEU A 243 -0.22 1.97 -18.04
CA LEU A 243 0.02 2.56 -16.72
C LEU A 243 1.32 2.03 -16.12
N LYS A 244 1.94 2.87 -15.31
CA LYS A 244 3.07 2.54 -14.43
C LYS A 244 2.59 2.21 -13.01
N ASP A 245 1.64 2.97 -12.49
CA ASP A 245 1.07 2.78 -11.17
C ASP A 245 -0.33 3.39 -11.05
N ILE A 246 -1.02 3.09 -9.95
CA ILE A 246 -2.29 3.75 -9.61
C ILE A 246 -2.29 4.22 -8.15
N ARG A 247 -3.06 5.27 -7.87
CA ARG A 247 -3.30 5.77 -6.52
C ARG A 247 -4.77 6.15 -6.34
N PRO A 248 -5.50 5.54 -5.40
CA PRO A 248 -6.87 5.92 -5.14
C PRO A 248 -6.94 7.23 -4.35
N ILE A 249 -7.92 8.06 -4.71
CA ILE A 249 -8.28 9.31 -4.02
C ILE A 249 -9.74 9.15 -3.59
N VAL A 250 -9.94 8.30 -2.59
CA VAL A 250 -11.25 7.83 -2.14
C VAL A 250 -12.16 9.00 -1.75
N SER A 251 -11.61 10.00 -1.07
CA SER A 251 -12.33 11.20 -0.63
C SER A 251 -12.96 12.02 -1.76
N GLN A 252 -12.49 11.83 -3.01
CA GLN A 252 -13.02 12.49 -4.20
C GLN A 252 -13.65 11.52 -5.19
N ASN A 253 -13.73 10.23 -4.87
CA ASN A 253 -14.17 9.17 -5.78
C ASN A 253 -13.37 9.15 -7.10
N MET A 254 -12.05 9.30 -7.01
CA MET A 254 -11.15 9.32 -8.17
C MET A 254 -10.03 8.28 -8.04
N LEU A 255 -9.52 7.84 -9.18
CA LEU A 255 -8.34 7.00 -9.30
C LEU A 255 -7.29 7.75 -10.14
N LEU A 256 -6.16 8.08 -9.53
CA LEU A 256 -5.01 8.60 -10.25
C LEU A 256 -4.27 7.45 -10.92
N VAL A 257 -4.09 7.54 -12.22
CA VAL A 257 -3.31 6.60 -13.03
C VAL A 257 -2.04 7.30 -13.49
N GLU A 258 -0.90 6.76 -13.06
CA GLU A 258 0.42 7.19 -13.53
C GLU A 258 0.68 6.50 -14.88
N LEU A 259 0.90 7.27 -15.93
CA LEU A 259 1.23 6.76 -17.27
C LEU A 259 2.75 6.59 -17.43
N PRO A 260 3.20 5.82 -18.45
CA PRO A 260 4.57 5.94 -18.94
C PRO A 260 4.94 7.39 -19.27
N HIS A 261 6.23 7.72 -19.20
CA HIS A 261 6.77 9.05 -19.52
C HIS A 261 6.20 10.22 -18.68
N ASN A 262 5.91 9.97 -17.39
CA ASN A 262 5.47 10.97 -16.41
C ASN A 262 4.11 11.62 -16.70
N GLY A 263 3.30 11.02 -17.57
CA GLY A 263 1.89 11.41 -17.76
C GLY A 263 1.03 10.98 -16.57
N HIS A 264 -0.09 11.68 -16.35
CA HIS A 264 -1.05 11.35 -15.29
C HIS A 264 -2.48 11.51 -15.80
N ARG A 265 -3.38 10.63 -15.38
CA ARG A 265 -4.83 10.72 -15.67
C ARG A 265 -5.64 10.48 -14.40
N LEU A 266 -6.76 11.16 -14.29
CA LEU A 266 -7.75 10.92 -13.24
C LEU A 266 -8.95 10.19 -13.83
N LEU A 267 -9.22 8.99 -13.33
CA LEU A 267 -10.42 8.22 -13.66
C LEU A 267 -11.47 8.37 -12.54
N ASN A 268 -12.73 8.29 -12.90
CA ASN A 268 -13.83 8.23 -11.95
C ASN A 268 -13.95 6.81 -11.40
N LEU A 269 -13.91 6.65 -10.08
CA LEU A 269 -14.04 5.32 -9.48
C LEU A 269 -15.41 4.68 -9.74
N ASN A 270 -16.45 5.45 -10.08
CA ASN A 270 -17.77 4.87 -10.30
C ASN A 270 -17.91 4.06 -11.60
N ASP A 271 -17.25 4.50 -12.67
CA ASP A 271 -17.48 4.01 -14.03
C ASP A 271 -16.20 3.92 -14.89
N GLY A 272 -15.03 4.25 -14.32
CA GLY A 272 -13.75 4.25 -15.02
C GLY A 272 -13.59 5.37 -16.05
N THR A 273 -14.55 6.28 -16.16
CA THR A 273 -14.48 7.36 -17.16
C THR A 273 -13.34 8.33 -16.86
N LEU A 274 -12.68 8.80 -17.91
CA LEU A 274 -11.65 9.82 -17.78
C LEU A 274 -12.28 11.12 -17.30
N ILE A 275 -11.93 11.55 -16.09
CA ILE A 275 -12.32 12.86 -15.58
C ILE A 275 -11.42 13.90 -16.26
N HIS A 276 -10.10 13.79 -16.07
CA HIS A 276 -9.14 14.80 -16.50
C HIS A 276 -7.76 14.21 -16.85
N GLY A 277 -7.09 14.82 -17.84
CA GLY A 277 -5.64 14.73 -17.98
C GLY A 277 -4.99 15.87 -17.22
N VAL A 278 -4.14 15.56 -16.23
CA VAL A 278 -3.56 16.59 -15.37
C VAL A 278 -2.03 16.60 -15.54
N PRO A 279 -1.39 17.76 -15.78
CA PRO A 279 0.06 17.85 -15.79
C PRO A 279 0.62 17.47 -14.41
N ILE A 280 1.73 16.72 -14.40
CA ILE A 280 2.40 16.30 -13.16
C ILE A 280 2.71 17.48 -12.23
N VAL A 281 3.05 18.65 -12.80
CA VAL A 281 3.43 19.84 -12.03
C VAL A 281 2.28 20.33 -11.15
N ALA A 282 1.03 20.23 -11.63
CA ALA A 282 -0.14 20.61 -10.84
C ALA A 282 -0.46 19.58 -9.75
N LEU A 283 -0.17 18.29 -10.00
CA LEU A 283 -0.40 17.22 -9.05
C LEU A 283 0.69 17.08 -7.98
N ASN A 284 1.92 17.53 -8.25
CA ASN A 284 3.09 17.15 -7.46
C ASN A 284 2.96 17.54 -5.97
N CYS A 285 2.34 18.68 -5.67
CA CYS A 285 2.11 19.10 -4.29
C CYS A 285 1.08 18.22 -3.56
N TRP A 286 0.01 17.82 -4.24
CA TRP A 286 -1.03 16.95 -3.69
C TRP A 286 -0.58 15.50 -3.61
N LEU A 287 0.11 15.01 -4.63
CA LEU A 287 0.71 13.67 -4.69
C LEU A 287 1.65 13.40 -3.52
N ARG A 288 2.37 14.44 -3.09
CA ARG A 288 3.28 14.37 -1.95
C ARG A 288 2.51 14.49 -0.64
N SER A 289 1.56 15.44 -0.55
CA SER A 289 0.81 15.75 0.68
C SER A 289 -0.34 14.81 1.00
N ASP A 290 -0.83 14.06 0.02
CA ASP A 290 -2.12 13.38 0.07
C ASP A 290 -3.30 14.32 0.41
N LEU A 291 -3.07 15.65 0.39
CA LEU A 291 -4.08 16.69 0.57
C LEU A 291 -4.62 17.08 -0.81
N TYR A 292 -5.59 16.32 -1.29
CA TYR A 292 -6.21 16.56 -2.58
C TYR A 292 -7.24 17.70 -2.48
N PRO A 293 -7.28 18.62 -3.47
CA PRO A 293 -8.25 19.71 -3.48
C PRO A 293 -9.68 19.19 -3.62
N LEU A 294 -10.65 20.02 -3.24
CA LEU A 294 -12.08 19.69 -3.36
C LEU A 294 -12.50 19.59 -4.82
N ARG A 295 -13.45 18.71 -5.16
CA ARG A 295 -14.00 18.52 -6.53
C ARG A 295 -14.22 19.82 -7.32
N ARG A 296 -14.73 20.88 -6.69
CA ARG A 296 -14.96 22.19 -7.32
C ARG A 296 -13.68 22.89 -7.80
N GLN A 297 -12.57 22.75 -7.05
CA GLN A 297 -11.29 23.36 -7.37
C GLN A 297 -10.62 22.66 -8.57
N TRP A 298 -10.92 21.36 -8.78
CA TRP A 298 -10.44 20.61 -9.94
C TRP A 298 -10.95 21.19 -11.27
N ALA A 299 -12.18 21.71 -11.31
CA ALA A 299 -12.73 22.33 -12.51
C ALA A 299 -11.99 23.63 -12.89
N ASP A 300 -11.43 24.34 -11.91
CA ASP A 300 -10.75 25.62 -12.12
C ASP A 300 -9.29 25.43 -12.54
N ILE A 301 -8.63 24.34 -12.11
CA ILE A 301 -7.25 23.99 -12.50
C ILE A 301 -7.10 23.83 -14.02
N ILE A 302 -8.20 23.52 -14.72
CA ILE A 302 -8.25 23.32 -16.18
C ILE A 302 -8.24 24.67 -16.93
N LYS A 303 -8.74 25.74 -16.31
CA LYS A 303 -9.12 26.99 -16.99
C LYS A 303 -7.99 28.02 -17.10
N HIS A 304 -6.76 27.60 -17.42
CA HIS A 304 -5.60 28.49 -17.64
C HIS A 304 -4.92 29.03 -16.38
N ILE A 305 -4.21 28.14 -15.67
CA ILE A 305 -3.09 28.61 -14.84
C ILE A 305 -1.80 28.30 -15.60
N PRO A 306 -1.06 29.32 -16.09
CA PRO A 306 0.27 29.12 -16.64
C PRO A 306 1.13 28.37 -15.61
N PRO A 307 1.95 27.39 -16.03
CA PRO A 307 2.79 26.58 -15.12
C PRO A 307 3.65 27.40 -14.14
N GLU A 308 3.88 28.67 -14.43
CA GLU A 308 4.69 29.60 -13.66
C GLU A 308 4.07 29.98 -12.30
N GLN A 309 2.75 30.04 -12.16
CA GLN A 309 2.11 30.45 -10.89
C GLN A 309 2.23 29.40 -9.77
N PHE A 310 2.42 28.13 -10.10
CA PHE A 310 2.59 27.06 -9.10
C PHE A 310 4.01 26.97 -8.54
N LYS A 311 5.00 27.58 -9.21
CA LYS A 311 6.41 27.49 -8.79
C LYS A 311 6.70 28.17 -7.46
N ASP A 312 5.91 29.17 -7.06
CA ASP A 312 6.18 29.94 -5.84
C ASP A 312 5.46 29.41 -4.60
N GLN A 313 4.42 28.57 -4.75
CA GLN A 313 3.68 28.02 -3.61
C GLN A 313 4.22 26.69 -3.07
N CYS A 314 5.11 26.00 -3.80
CA CYS A 314 5.56 24.63 -3.46
C CYS A 314 7.04 24.50 -3.10
N LYS A 315 7.79 25.61 -2.95
CA LYS A 315 9.25 25.57 -2.80
C LYS A 315 9.82 24.88 -1.55
N PRO A 316 9.19 24.83 -0.36
CA PRO A 316 9.90 24.30 0.81
C PRO A 316 9.96 22.76 0.93
N PHE A 317 9.28 21.97 0.07
CA PHE A 317 9.15 20.52 0.27
C PHE A 317 9.50 19.65 -0.95
N CYS A 318 10.24 20.19 -1.92
CA CYS A 318 10.36 19.56 -3.24
C CYS A 318 11.58 18.65 -3.49
N ASP A 319 12.53 18.51 -2.57
CA ASP A 319 13.72 17.68 -2.80
C ASP A 319 13.49 16.18 -2.52
N SER A 320 14.26 15.34 -3.23
CA SER A 320 14.06 13.91 -3.51
C SER A 320 13.51 13.05 -2.36
N VAL A 321 12.31 12.49 -2.56
CA VAL A 321 11.65 11.51 -1.67
C VAL A 321 11.61 10.16 -2.40
N GLU A 322 12.24 9.13 -1.83
CA GLU A 322 12.43 7.82 -2.50
C GLU A 322 11.40 6.74 -2.12
N ALA A 323 10.64 6.91 -1.04
CA ALA A 323 9.53 6.01 -0.70
C ALA A 323 8.49 6.70 0.19
N SER A 324 7.22 6.30 0.07
CA SER A 324 6.12 6.73 0.94
C SER A 324 5.23 5.56 1.32
N SER A 325 4.93 5.38 2.61
CA SER A 325 3.85 4.51 3.10
C SER A 325 2.67 5.36 3.61
N LYS A 326 1.45 4.81 3.53
CA LYS A 326 0.20 5.57 3.62
C LYS A 326 -0.79 4.94 4.59
N SER A 327 -1.42 5.78 5.40
CA SER A 327 -2.60 5.53 6.24
C SER A 327 -3.68 6.59 5.92
N PRO A 328 -4.99 6.34 6.14
CA PRO A 328 -6.04 7.34 5.90
C PRO A 328 -5.78 8.68 6.60
N ASN A 329 -5.18 8.62 7.78
CA ASN A 329 -4.89 9.80 8.59
C ASN A 329 -3.40 10.09 8.74
N ALA A 330 -2.49 9.35 8.09
CA ALA A 330 -1.07 9.67 8.22
C ALA A 330 -0.25 9.29 6.98
N THR A 331 0.77 10.10 6.67
CA THR A 331 1.68 9.86 5.55
C THR A 331 3.13 9.83 6.05
N LEU A 332 3.87 8.77 5.77
CA LEU A 332 5.32 8.70 6.04
C LEU A 332 6.10 8.94 4.75
N ARG A 333 7.13 9.80 4.81
CA ARG A 333 8.04 10.15 3.72
C ARG A 333 9.48 9.97 4.14
N LEU A 334 10.38 9.67 3.22
CA LEU A 334 11.81 9.78 3.45
C LEU A 334 12.34 11.07 2.81
N ALA A 335 12.92 11.97 3.59
CA ALA A 335 13.67 13.13 3.08
C ALA A 335 15.13 13.00 3.52
N ASN A 336 16.05 12.86 2.57
CA ASN A 336 17.48 12.63 2.84
C ASN A 336 17.73 11.43 3.78
N GLY A 337 16.98 10.34 3.59
CA GLY A 337 17.06 9.14 4.45
C GLY A 337 16.40 9.29 5.83
N ILE A 338 15.81 10.45 6.14
CA ILE A 338 15.09 10.69 7.40
C ILE A 338 13.59 10.43 7.20
N PRO A 339 12.98 9.52 7.97
CA PRO A 339 11.52 9.36 7.98
C PRO A 339 10.80 10.59 8.56
N ILE A 340 9.78 11.06 7.85
CA ILE A 340 8.88 12.15 8.19
C ILE A 340 7.46 11.58 8.12
N VAL A 341 6.86 11.32 9.27
CA VAL A 341 5.41 11.06 9.41
C VAL A 341 4.69 12.41 9.40
N VAL A 342 3.50 12.47 8.82
CA VAL A 342 2.57 13.58 8.92
C VAL A 342 1.26 12.94 9.34
N ASP A 343 0.78 13.23 10.55
CA ASP A 343 -0.49 12.72 11.06
C ASP A 343 -1.57 13.82 10.91
N PHE A 344 -2.74 13.41 10.49
CA PHE A 344 -3.92 14.21 10.16
C PHE A 344 -5.11 13.83 11.06
N SER A 345 -4.90 12.91 12.01
CA SER A 345 -5.91 12.51 12.99
C SER A 345 -6.26 13.69 13.91
N PRO A 346 -7.55 13.93 14.19
CA PRO A 346 -8.04 15.06 14.99
C PRO A 346 -7.88 14.93 16.50
#